data_AF-A0A971UEB3-F1
#
_entry.id   AF-A0A971UEB3-F1
#
_cell.length_a   1.000
_cell.length_b   1.000
_cell.length_c   1.000
_cell.angle_alpha   90.00
_cell.angle_beta   90.00
_cell.angle_gamma   90.00
#
_symmetry.space_group_name_H-M   'P 1'
#
loop_
_entity.id
_entity.type
_entity.pdbx_description
1 polymer ?
#
loop_
_entity_poly.entity_id
_entity_poly.type
_entity_poly.pdbx_seq_one_letter_code
_entity_poly.pdbx_strand_id
1 'polypeptide(L)'
;MTIDELIGRLEEYRDALGGETEVRLMTQQNWPFENEITGLASGEEINDACDGEDGDDDQDVDEDAVVFIVEGEQRCYGSSRAWQVAY
;
A
#
# COMPACT_ATOMS: atom_id res chain seq x y z
N MET A 1 -5.33 -1.73 -11.12
CA MET A 1 -5.87 -0.53 -10.47
C MET A 1 -6.06 0.56 -11.50
N THR A 2 -7.26 0.67 -12.07
CA THR A 2 -7.72 1.85 -12.80
C THR A 2 -8.11 2.95 -11.81
N ILE A 3 -8.39 4.15 -12.32
CA ILE A 3 -8.90 5.26 -11.50
C ILE A 3 -10.21 4.85 -10.81
N ASP A 4 -11.11 4.17 -11.53
CA ASP A 4 -12.39 3.72 -10.99
C ASP A 4 -12.20 2.68 -9.88
N GLU A 5 -11.24 1.76 -10.03
CA GLU A 5 -10.88 0.77 -9.00
C GLU A 5 -10.27 1.42 -7.75
N LEU A 6 -9.47 2.48 -7.91
CA LEU A 6 -8.90 3.22 -6.79
C LEU A 6 -9.97 4.05 -6.06
N ILE A 7 -10.84 4.75 -6.80
CA ILE A 7 -11.95 5.52 -6.22
C ILE A 7 -12.87 4.62 -5.42
N GLY A 8 -13.27 3.47 -5.98
CA GLY A 8 -14.13 2.52 -5.27
C GLY A 8 -13.54 2.09 -3.93
N ARG A 9 -12.24 1.76 -3.91
CA ARG A 9 -11.55 1.39 -2.67
C ARG A 9 -11.48 2.53 -1.65
N LEU A 10 -11.23 3.77 -2.09
CA LEU A 10 -11.20 4.93 -1.20
C LEU A 10 -12.59 5.28 -0.64
N GLU A 11 -13.65 5.07 -1.42
CA GLU A 11 -15.03 5.26 -0.97
C GLU A 11 -15.40 4.25 0.13
N GLU A 12 -14.99 2.98 -0.01
CA GLU A 12 -15.15 1.97 1.03
C GLU A 12 -14.48 2.38 2.35
N TYR A 13 -13.22 2.86 2.31
CA TYR A 13 -12.54 3.35 3.52
C TYR A 13 -13.13 4.64 4.06
N ARG A 14 -13.61 5.54 3.19
CA ARG A 14 -14.30 6.76 3.61
C ARG A 14 -15.57 6.44 4.38
N ASP A 15 -16.34 5.45 3.94
CA ASP A 15 -17.56 5.02 4.61
C ASP A 15 -17.26 4.34 5.96
N ALA A 16 -16.15 3.61 6.04
CA ALA A 16 -15.73 2.89 7.25
C ALA A 16 -15.04 3.78 8.30
N LEU A 17 -14.17 4.71 7.89
CA LEU A 17 -13.25 5.45 8.77
C LEU A 17 -13.56 6.96 8.84
N GLY A 18 -14.35 7.46 7.90
CA GLY A 18 -14.71 8.86 7.77
C GLY A 18 -13.80 9.62 6.80
N GLY A 19 -14.38 10.59 6.08
CA GLY A 19 -13.68 11.30 5.01
C GLY A 19 -12.52 12.21 5.42
N GLU A 20 -12.33 12.43 6.71
CA GLU A 20 -11.19 13.17 7.27
C GLU A 20 -10.02 12.24 7.66
N THR A 21 -10.12 10.94 7.35
CA THR A 21 -9.07 9.95 7.67
C THR A 21 -7.80 10.25 6.89
N GLU A 22 -6.67 10.32 7.61
CA GLU A 22 -5.36 10.59 7.04
C GLU A 22 -4.89 9.41 6.19
N VAL A 23 -4.48 9.68 4.95
CA VAL A 23 -3.89 8.69 4.05
C VAL A 23 -2.38 8.87 4.07
N ARG A 24 -1.64 7.82 4.47
CA ARG A 24 -0.17 7.82 4.50
C ARG A 24 0.39 6.84 3.48
N LEU A 25 1.39 7.28 2.72
CA LEU A 25 2.17 6.44 1.85
C LEU A 25 3.39 5.93 2.61
N MET A 26 3.50 4.61 2.80
CA MET A 26 4.73 4.00 3.28
C MET A 26 5.67 3.82 2.09
N THR A 27 6.87 4.38 2.18
CA THR A 27 7.93 4.20 1.18
C THR A 27 9.29 4.27 1.85
N GLN A 28 10.22 3.41 1.44
CA GLN A 28 11.62 3.51 1.82
C GLN A 28 12.50 3.33 0.58
N GLN A 29 12.75 4.42 -0.17
CA GLN A 29 13.58 4.36 -1.36
C GLN A 29 14.65 5.47 -1.37
N ASN A 30 15.91 5.07 -1.57
CA ASN A 30 17.05 5.98 -1.72
C ASN A 30 17.04 6.75 -3.07
N TRP A 31 16.05 6.49 -3.94
CA TRP A 31 15.89 7.06 -5.29
C TRP A 31 14.40 7.15 -5.69
N PRO A 32 14.01 8.08 -6.58
CA PRO A 32 12.61 8.23 -7.00
C PRO A 32 12.27 7.17 -8.06
N PHE A 33 11.58 6.11 -7.66
CA PHE A 33 11.02 5.16 -8.60
C PHE A 33 9.53 5.40 -8.84
N GLU A 34 9.10 5.18 -10.08
CA GLU A 34 7.68 5.00 -10.40
C GLU A 34 7.37 3.52 -10.25
N ASN A 35 6.67 3.17 -9.18
CA ASN A 35 6.30 1.79 -8.89
C ASN A 35 4.81 1.61 -9.12
N GLU A 36 4.43 0.45 -9.65
CA GLU A 36 3.03 0.10 -9.71
C GLU A 36 2.47 -0.22 -8.32
N ILE A 37 1.15 -0.11 -8.21
CA ILE A 37 0.41 -0.71 -7.11
C ILE A 37 -0.12 -2.04 -7.63
N THR A 38 0.43 -3.16 -7.15
CA THR A 38 -0.05 -4.49 -7.55
C THR A 38 -1.36 -4.84 -6.85
N GLY A 39 -1.50 -4.41 -5.59
CA GLY A 39 -2.65 -4.74 -4.79
C GLY A 39 -2.64 -4.08 -3.43
N LEU A 40 -3.62 -4.49 -2.62
CA LEU A 40 -3.69 -4.18 -1.20
C LEU A 40 -3.64 -5.51 -0.44
N ALA A 41 -3.09 -5.48 0.76
CA ALA A 41 -3.18 -6.57 1.72
C ALA A 41 -3.44 -5.99 3.11
N SER A 42 -4.31 -6.61 3.87
CA SER A 42 -4.46 -6.33 5.30
C SER A 42 -3.39 -7.06 6.12
N GLY A 43 -3.16 -6.61 7.35
CA GLY A 43 -2.24 -7.32 8.26
C GLY A 43 -2.71 -8.75 8.57
N GLU A 44 -4.02 -8.94 8.76
CA GLU A 44 -4.63 -10.27 8.94
C GLU A 44 -4.33 -11.21 7.76
N GLU A 45 -4.52 -10.76 6.51
CA GLU A 45 -4.22 -11.57 5.31
C GLU A 45 -2.73 -11.91 5.16
N ILE A 46 -1.83 -11.07 5.66
CA ILE A 46 -0.38 -11.32 5.60
C ILE A 46 0.01 -12.40 6.61
N ASN A 47 -0.47 -12.29 7.85
CA ASN A 47 -0.17 -13.25 8.92
C ASN A 47 -0.80 -14.62 8.62
N ASP A 48 -2.05 -14.66 8.14
CA ASP A 48 -2.74 -15.91 7.73
C ASP A 48 -2.05 -16.62 6.55
N ALA A 49 -1.35 -15.87 5.68
CA ALA A 49 -0.63 -16.46 4.55
C ALA A 49 0.66 -17.20 4.99
N CYS A 50 1.20 -16.86 6.17
CA CYS A 50 2.40 -17.46 6.76
C CYS A 50 2.11 -18.77 7.52
N ASP A 51 0.86 -19.06 7.91
CA ASP A 51 0.44 -20.21 8.75
C ASP A 51 0.52 -21.61 8.07
N GLY A 52 1.27 -21.75 6.96
CA GLY A 52 1.56 -23.01 6.26
C GLY A 52 2.78 -23.77 6.82
N GLU A 53 3.04 -25.01 6.34
CA GLU A 53 4.06 -25.94 6.89
C GLU A 53 5.53 -25.42 6.87
N ASP A 54 5.80 -24.25 6.31
CA ASP A 54 7.13 -23.59 6.26
C ASP A 54 7.06 -22.09 6.69
N GLY A 55 6.10 -21.72 7.55
CA GLY A 55 5.92 -20.35 8.05
C GLY A 55 7.08 -19.86 8.91
N ASP A 56 7.58 -18.66 8.61
CA ASP A 56 8.59 -17.95 9.40
C ASP A 56 7.92 -16.73 10.05
N ASP A 57 7.53 -16.86 11.33
CA ASP A 57 6.83 -15.85 12.12
C ASP A 57 7.55 -14.48 12.16
N ASP A 58 8.85 -14.42 11.80
CA ASP A 58 9.61 -13.18 11.66
C ASP A 58 9.12 -12.29 10.47
N GLN A 59 8.17 -12.76 9.67
CA GLN A 59 7.55 -12.03 8.55
C GLN A 59 6.16 -11.46 8.86
N ASP A 60 5.62 -11.70 10.06
CA ASP A 60 4.33 -11.17 10.49
C ASP A 60 4.37 -9.64 10.71
N VAL A 61 3.21 -9.01 10.56
CA VAL A 61 3.03 -7.59 10.86
C VAL A 61 2.32 -7.40 12.21
N ASP A 62 2.70 -6.34 12.93
CA ASP A 62 2.21 -6.07 14.30
C ASP A 62 0.71 -5.74 14.39
N GLU A 63 0.10 -5.21 13.32
CA GLU A 63 -1.27 -4.69 13.34
C GLU A 63 -2.15 -5.33 12.24
N ASP A 64 -3.11 -6.16 12.64
CA ASP A 64 -4.03 -6.85 11.72
C ASP A 64 -4.95 -5.87 10.95
N ALA A 65 -5.40 -4.80 11.62
CA ALA A 65 -6.35 -3.83 11.09
C ALA A 65 -5.71 -2.66 10.32
N VAL A 66 -4.58 -2.92 9.67
CA VAL A 66 -3.88 -1.97 8.79
C VAL A 66 -3.90 -2.49 7.36
N VAL A 67 -4.02 -1.59 6.39
CA VAL A 67 -4.02 -1.92 4.96
C VAL A 67 -2.79 -1.36 4.30
N PHE A 68 -2.01 -2.25 3.69
CA PHE A 68 -0.78 -1.93 3.00
C PHE A 68 -1.02 -1.84 1.50
N ILE A 69 -0.52 -0.77 0.89
CA ILE A 69 -0.39 -0.66 -0.56
C ILE A 69 0.87 -1.43 -0.96
N VAL A 70 0.71 -2.54 -1.69
CA VAL A 70 1.83 -3.39 -2.08
C VAL A 70 2.39 -2.93 -3.42
N GLU A 71 3.70 -2.69 -3.43
CA GLU A 71 4.48 -2.31 -4.61
C GLU A 71 4.49 -3.43 -5.66
N GLY A 72 4.25 -3.09 -6.91
CA GLY A 72 4.44 -3.95 -8.08
C GLY A 72 5.79 -3.72 -8.74
N GLU A 73 5.88 -3.89 -10.05
CA GLU A 73 7.14 -3.68 -10.76
C GLU A 73 7.52 -2.19 -10.81
N GLN A 74 8.83 -1.92 -10.69
CA GLN A 74 9.38 -0.62 -11.05
C GLN A 74 9.19 -0.40 -12.56
N ARG A 75 8.49 0.66 -12.94
CA ARG A 75 8.23 0.99 -14.35
C ARG A 75 9.32 1.84 -14.98
N CYS A 76 9.83 2.83 -14.25
CA CYS A 76 10.94 3.67 -14.70
C CYS A 76 11.52 4.50 -13.53
N TYR A 77 12.52 5.32 -13.84
CA TYR A 77 12.97 6.38 -12.93
C TYR A 77 11.95 7.52 -12.93
N GLY A 78 11.47 7.89 -11.75
CA GLY A 78 10.56 9.01 -11.58
C GLY A 78 11.25 10.36 -11.69
N SER A 79 10.47 11.40 -11.99
CA SER A 79 10.99 12.77 -12.04
C SER A 79 11.04 13.38 -10.63
N SER A 80 12.21 13.89 -10.24
CA SER A 80 12.35 14.69 -9.01
C SER A 80 11.49 15.97 -9.01
N ARG A 81 10.95 16.37 -10.16
CA ARG A 81 9.97 17.46 -10.28
C ARG A 81 8.63 17.14 -9.63
N ALA A 82 8.25 15.87 -9.49
CA ALA A 82 6.97 15.50 -8.86
C ALA A 82 6.83 16.11 -7.44
N TRP A 83 7.91 16.08 -6.65
CA TRP A 83 7.96 16.70 -5.31
C TRP A 83 7.97 18.23 -5.34
N GLN A 84 8.26 18.87 -6.47
CA GLN A 84 8.23 20.33 -6.61
C GLN A 84 6.82 20.86 -6.92
N VAL A 85 5.94 20.02 -7.47
CA VAL A 85 4.56 20.40 -7.85
C VAL A 85 3.52 19.88 -6.87
N ALA A 86 3.88 18.94 -6.00
CA ALA A 86 3.00 18.36 -4.99
C ALA A 86 2.75 19.28 -3.77
N TYR A 87 3.35 20.47 -3.74
CA TYR A 87 3.23 21.48 -2.67
C TYR A 87 2.49 22.73 -3.15
#